data_AF-A0AAD4GBI3-F1
#
_entry.id   AF-A0AAD4GBI3-F1
#
_cell.length_a   1.000
_cell.length_b   1.000
_cell.length_c   1.000
_cell.angle_alpha   90.00
_cell.angle_beta   90.00
_cell.angle_gamma   90.00
#
_symmetry.space_group_name_H-M   'P 1'
#
loop_
_entity.id
_entity.type
_entity.pdbx_description
1 polymer ?
#
loop_
_entity_poly.entity_id
_entity_poly.type
_entity_poly.pdbx_seq_one_letter_code
_entity_poly.pdbx_strand_id
1 'polypeptide(L)'
;PDKPGHLINLGNSFLARFERLGELTDLEDEMSRQRDAVDLTPNDHPDKPGCLNSLGHSFFLRFERLGELSDIEDAISGQRNAVELSLDGYPHKPKYLNNLGNSLQVRFDHLGELTDLADAISALGDAVDLTPHGDPDKPACLSIA
;
A
#
# COMPACT_ATOMS: atom_id res chain seq x y z
N PRO A 1 42.83 8.57 18.24
CA PRO A 1 42.69 7.10 18.19
C PRO A 1 41.22 6.70 18.40
N ASP A 2 40.50 6.44 17.31
CA ASP A 2 39.18 5.77 17.33
C ASP A 2 38.95 4.96 16.03
N LYS A 3 40.04 4.38 15.52
CA LYS A 3 40.04 3.56 14.30
C LYS A 3 39.07 2.37 14.37
N PRO A 4 38.89 1.70 15.53
CA PRO A 4 37.89 0.64 15.68
C PRO A 4 36.45 1.14 15.57
N GLY A 5 36.09 2.27 16.19
CA GLY A 5 34.73 2.84 16.11
C GLY A 5 34.34 3.22 14.68
N HIS A 6 35.26 3.81 13.92
CA HIS A 6 35.03 4.11 12.51
C HIS A 6 34.82 2.87 11.64
N LEU A 7 35.53 1.75 11.93
CA LEU A 7 35.37 0.50 11.18
C LEU A 7 34.02 -0.19 11.48
N ILE A 8 33.56 -0.13 12.74
CA ILE A 8 32.25 -0.68 13.12
C ILE A 8 31.12 0.09 12.43
N ASN A 9 31.16 1.43 12.47
CA ASN A 9 30.12 2.25 11.83
C ASN A 9 30.08 2.07 10.30
N LEU A 10 31.24 1.90 9.67
CA LEU A 10 31.34 1.59 8.26
C LEU A 10 30.77 0.20 7.94
N GLY A 11 31.08 -0.80 8.76
CA GLY A 11 30.51 -2.15 8.65
C GLY A 11 28.98 -2.15 8.74
N ASN A 12 28.42 -1.44 9.72
CA ASN A 12 26.97 -1.30 9.88
C ASN A 12 26.33 -0.57 8.69
N SER A 13 27.01 0.44 8.15
CA SER A 13 26.53 1.17 6.96
C SER A 13 26.51 0.27 5.71
N PHE A 14 27.50 -0.61 5.55
CA PHE A 14 27.52 -1.58 4.47
C PHE A 14 26.44 -2.66 4.64
N LEU A 15 26.22 -3.15 5.86
CA LEU A 15 25.18 -4.12 6.16
C LEU A 15 23.79 -3.56 5.86
N ALA A 16 23.47 -2.37 6.37
CA ALA A 16 22.19 -1.71 6.10
C ALA A 16 21.97 -1.45 4.60
N ARG A 17 23.03 -1.12 3.86
CA ARG A 17 22.94 -0.95 2.39
C ARG A 17 22.70 -2.29 1.68
N PHE A 18 23.35 -3.36 2.13
CA PHE A 18 23.16 -4.70 1.55
C PHE A 18 21.74 -5.20 1.80
N GLU A 19 21.23 -5.07 3.02
CA GLU A 19 19.85 -5.42 3.38
C GLU A 19 18.85 -4.61 2.55
N ARG A 20 19.00 -3.29 2.49
CA ARG A 20 18.11 -2.43 1.68
C ARG A 20 18.12 -2.81 0.20
N LEU A 21 19.28 -3.15 -0.37
CA LEU A 21 19.38 -3.56 -1.76
C LEU A 21 18.75 -4.93 -1.99
N GLY A 22 19.02 -5.90 -1.10
CA GLY A 22 18.44 -7.24 -1.19
C GLY A 22 16.92 -7.20 -1.15
N GLU A 23 16.36 -6.48 -0.17
CA GLU A 23 14.91 -6.32 -0.06
C GLU A 23 14.28 -5.57 -1.26
N LEU A 24 15.00 -4.63 -1.88
CA LEU A 24 14.52 -3.95 -3.08
C LEU A 24 14.50 -4.90 -4.28
N THR A 25 15.53 -5.72 -4.45
CA THR A 25 15.56 -6.75 -5.50
C THR A 25 14.42 -7.76 -5.30
N ASP A 26 14.19 -8.22 -4.08
CA ASP A 26 13.07 -9.13 -3.77
C ASP A 26 11.71 -8.50 -4.09
N LEU A 27 11.53 -7.21 -3.79
CA LEU A 27 10.32 -6.46 -4.12
C LEU A 27 10.10 -6.30 -5.63
N GLU A 28 11.15 -5.98 -6.40
CA GLU A 28 11.06 -5.87 -7.86
C GLU A 28 10.68 -7.21 -8.52
N ASP A 29 11.23 -8.30 -7.99
CA ASP A 29 10.92 -9.67 -8.38
C ASP A 29 9.45 -10.03 -8.08
N GLU A 30 8.94 -9.66 -6.90
CA GLU A 30 7.53 -9.82 -6.54
C GLU A 30 6.63 -9.02 -7.48
N MET A 31 6.96 -7.75 -7.73
CA MET A 31 6.21 -6.87 -8.62
C MET A 31 6.14 -7.43 -10.04
N SER A 32 7.22 -8.03 -10.55
CA SER A 32 7.19 -8.68 -11.87
C SER A 32 6.15 -9.80 -11.92
N ARG A 33 6.09 -10.66 -10.90
CA ARG A 33 5.12 -11.77 -10.82
C ARG A 33 3.68 -11.27 -10.64
N GLN A 34 3.51 -10.19 -9.88
CA GLN A 34 2.20 -9.56 -9.69
C GLN A 34 1.70 -8.89 -10.97
N ARG A 35 2.58 -8.27 -11.77
CA ARG A 35 2.24 -7.76 -13.12
C ARG A 35 1.77 -8.89 -14.03
N ASP A 36 2.51 -10.00 -14.08
CA ASP A 36 2.10 -11.17 -14.86
C ASP A 36 0.72 -11.69 -14.39
N ALA A 37 0.49 -11.75 -13.08
CA ALA A 37 -0.81 -12.15 -12.53
C ALA A 37 -1.94 -11.19 -12.93
N VAL A 38 -1.69 -9.88 -12.90
CA VAL A 38 -2.66 -8.88 -13.37
C VAL A 38 -2.94 -9.07 -14.87
N ASP A 39 -1.93 -9.26 -15.70
CA ASP A 39 -2.09 -9.37 -17.16
C ASP A 39 -2.79 -10.66 -17.57
N LEU A 40 -2.53 -11.77 -16.87
CA LEU A 40 -3.14 -13.07 -17.14
C LEU A 40 -4.56 -13.21 -16.59
N THR A 41 -4.97 -12.36 -15.63
CA THR A 41 -6.29 -12.42 -15.00
C THR A 41 -7.30 -11.54 -15.75
N PRO A 42 -8.39 -12.10 -16.31
CA PRO A 42 -9.45 -11.32 -16.95
C PRO A 42 -10.10 -10.31 -16.00
N ASN A 43 -10.64 -9.21 -16.54
CA ASN A 43 -11.24 -8.15 -15.72
C ASN A 43 -12.52 -8.57 -14.98
N ASP A 44 -13.24 -9.57 -15.50
CA ASP A 44 -14.44 -10.16 -14.89
C ASP A 44 -14.12 -11.29 -13.91
N HIS A 45 -12.84 -11.64 -13.73
CA HIS A 45 -12.42 -12.69 -12.81
C HIS A 45 -12.46 -12.20 -11.36
N PRO A 46 -12.99 -12.99 -10.41
CA PRO A 46 -13.14 -12.58 -9.01
C PRO A 46 -11.82 -12.25 -8.29
N ASP A 47 -10.70 -12.80 -8.77
CA ASP A 47 -9.36 -12.53 -8.19
C ASP A 47 -8.69 -11.26 -8.73
N LYS A 48 -9.21 -10.67 -9.82
CA LYS A 48 -8.61 -9.47 -10.44
C LYS A 48 -8.40 -8.32 -9.46
N PRO A 49 -9.36 -7.99 -8.57
CA PRO A 49 -9.16 -6.96 -7.55
C PRO A 49 -7.99 -7.26 -6.61
N GLY A 50 -7.84 -8.53 -6.21
CA GLY A 50 -6.76 -8.96 -5.32
C GLY A 50 -5.38 -8.82 -5.96
N CYS A 51 -5.26 -9.18 -7.24
CA CYS A 51 -4.02 -8.99 -8.01
C CYS A 51 -3.65 -7.51 -8.12
N LEU A 52 -4.61 -6.66 -8.47
CA LEU A 52 -4.41 -5.21 -8.61
C LEU A 52 -4.02 -4.55 -7.28
N ASN A 53 -4.70 -4.89 -6.19
CA ASN A 53 -4.39 -4.36 -4.87
C ASN A 53 -2.99 -4.81 -4.39
N SER A 54 -2.61 -6.05 -4.69
CA SER A 54 -1.28 -6.57 -4.31
C SER A 54 -0.18 -5.85 -5.05
N LEU A 55 -0.33 -5.67 -6.38
CA LEU A 55 0.60 -4.88 -7.18
C LEU A 55 0.68 -3.43 -6.69
N GLY A 56 -0.47 -2.81 -6.41
CA GLY A 56 -0.52 -1.46 -5.87
C GLY A 56 0.17 -1.33 -4.51
N HIS A 57 0.05 -2.33 -3.63
CA HIS A 57 0.78 -2.35 -2.36
C HIS A 57 2.29 -2.47 -2.54
N SER A 58 2.77 -3.27 -3.50
CA SER A 58 4.20 -3.35 -3.80
C SER A 58 4.76 -2.03 -4.33
N PHE A 59 3.99 -1.32 -5.16
CA PHE A 59 4.34 0.05 -5.56
C PHE A 59 4.40 1.00 -4.36
N PHE A 60 3.44 0.94 -3.44
CA PHE A 60 3.48 1.72 -2.20
C PHE A 60 4.75 1.47 -1.38
N LEU A 61 5.12 0.20 -1.17
CA LEU A 61 6.36 -0.16 -0.45
C LEU A 61 7.62 0.34 -1.19
N ARG A 62 7.60 0.33 -2.53
CA ARG A 62 8.71 0.87 -3.32
C ARG A 62 8.79 2.39 -3.19
N PHE A 63 7.67 3.09 -3.17
CA PHE A 63 7.61 4.52 -2.87
C PHE A 63 8.20 4.84 -1.50
N GLU A 64 7.82 4.12 -0.44
CA GLU A 64 8.37 4.38 0.90
C GLU A 64 9.91 4.22 0.95
N ARG A 65 10.46 3.36 0.09
CA ARG A 65 11.89 3.08 0.00
C ARG A 65 12.65 4.06 -0.89
N LEU A 66 12.08 4.46 -2.02
CA LEU A 66 12.77 5.22 -3.08
C LEU A 66 12.29 6.68 -3.20
N GLY A 67 11.05 6.96 -2.82
CA GLY A 67 10.41 8.26 -2.94
C GLY A 67 10.02 8.63 -4.37
N GLU A 68 9.92 7.65 -5.28
CA GLU A 68 9.58 7.90 -6.69
C GLU A 68 8.09 8.18 -6.84
N LEU A 69 7.71 9.41 -7.21
CA LEU A 69 6.30 9.81 -7.28
C LEU A 69 5.43 8.89 -8.16
N SER A 70 6.00 8.35 -9.24
CA SER A 70 5.29 7.39 -10.10
C SER A 70 4.85 6.14 -9.35
N ASP A 71 5.58 5.72 -8.32
CA ASP A 71 5.21 4.54 -7.52
C ASP A 71 3.95 4.77 -6.71
N ILE A 72 3.83 5.92 -6.04
CA ILE A 72 2.61 6.21 -5.27
C ILE A 72 1.42 6.47 -6.19
N GLU A 73 1.64 7.02 -7.39
CA GLU A 73 0.61 7.16 -8.43
C GLU A 73 0.12 5.81 -8.95
N ASP A 74 1.04 4.89 -9.25
CA ASP A 74 0.73 3.52 -9.67
C ASP A 74 0.03 2.72 -8.56
N ALA A 75 0.45 2.92 -7.30
CA ALA A 75 -0.22 2.34 -6.13
C ALA A 75 -1.69 2.76 -6.02
N ILE A 76 -1.94 4.06 -6.09
CA ILE A 76 -3.30 4.64 -6.05
C ILE A 76 -4.13 4.13 -7.23
N SER A 77 -3.56 4.10 -8.44
CA SER A 77 -4.25 3.61 -9.63
C SER A 77 -4.66 2.14 -9.49
N GLY A 78 -3.74 1.27 -9.08
CA GLY A 78 -4.02 -0.15 -8.87
C GLY A 78 -5.07 -0.40 -7.78
N GLN A 79 -4.98 0.31 -6.67
CA GLN A 79 -5.91 0.17 -5.54
C GLN A 79 -7.30 0.74 -5.87
N ARG A 80 -7.41 1.86 -6.60
CA ARG A 80 -8.71 2.37 -7.11
C ARG A 80 -9.38 1.35 -8.01
N ASN A 81 -8.65 0.79 -8.99
CA ASN A 81 -9.18 -0.26 -9.86
C ASN A 81 -9.63 -1.51 -9.06
N ALA A 82 -8.89 -1.89 -8.02
CA ALA A 82 -9.30 -2.99 -7.14
C ALA A 82 -10.62 -2.69 -6.40
N VAL A 83 -10.80 -1.47 -5.89
CA VAL A 83 -12.05 -1.04 -5.24
C VAL A 83 -13.22 -1.03 -6.23
N GLU A 84 -13.02 -0.50 -7.43
CA GLU A 84 -14.05 -0.40 -8.48
C GLU A 84 -14.53 -1.78 -8.96
N LEU A 85 -13.61 -2.72 -9.12
CA LEU A 85 -13.92 -4.10 -9.54
C LEU A 85 -14.46 -4.97 -8.39
N SER A 86 -14.38 -4.50 -7.14
CA SER A 86 -14.91 -5.23 -5.98
C SER A 86 -16.39 -4.92 -5.75
N LEU A 87 -17.24 -5.95 -5.85
CA LEU A 87 -18.67 -5.85 -5.52
C LEU A 87 -18.88 -5.51 -4.04
N ASP A 88 -19.94 -4.77 -3.75
CA ASP A 88 -20.36 -4.49 -2.38
C ASP A 88 -20.73 -5.79 -1.67
N GLY A 89 -20.15 -6.01 -0.48
CA GLY A 89 -20.32 -7.24 0.30
C GLY A 89 -19.20 -8.28 0.13
N TYR A 90 -18.21 -8.05 -0.74
CA TYR A 90 -17.01 -8.88 -0.76
C TYR A 90 -16.12 -8.60 0.46
N PRO A 91 -15.64 -9.64 1.19
CA PRO A 91 -14.94 -9.47 2.47
C PRO A 91 -13.61 -8.71 2.36
N HIS A 92 -13.05 -8.56 1.16
CA HIS A 92 -11.77 -7.91 0.93
C HIS A 92 -11.89 -6.41 0.55
N LYS A 93 -13.09 -5.92 0.21
CA LYS A 93 -13.27 -4.52 -0.19
C LYS A 93 -12.83 -3.50 0.88
N PRO A 94 -13.10 -3.71 2.19
CA PRO A 94 -12.56 -2.83 3.24
C PRO A 94 -11.04 -2.73 3.24
N LYS A 95 -10.34 -3.83 2.96
CA LYS A 95 -8.87 -3.85 2.89
C LYS A 95 -8.36 -3.01 1.73
N TYR A 96 -9.00 -3.09 0.56
CA TYR A 96 -8.60 -2.33 -0.61
C TYR A 96 -8.82 -0.82 -0.41
N LEU A 97 -9.94 -0.46 0.22
CA LEU A 97 -10.24 0.91 0.62
C LEU A 97 -9.23 1.47 1.65
N ASN A 98 -8.84 0.67 2.65
CA ASN A 98 -7.80 1.05 3.60
C ASN A 98 -6.45 1.29 2.90
N ASN A 99 -6.06 0.40 2.00
CA ASN A 99 -4.82 0.56 1.23
C ASN A 99 -4.85 1.82 0.36
N LEU A 100 -5.97 2.07 -0.33
CA LEU A 100 -6.19 3.29 -1.11
C LEU A 100 -6.09 4.55 -0.25
N GLY A 101 -6.77 4.56 0.90
CA GLY A 101 -6.74 5.68 1.84
C GLY A 101 -5.34 5.99 2.35
N ASN A 102 -4.56 4.95 2.69
CA ASN A 102 -3.17 5.10 3.12
C ASN A 102 -2.28 5.68 2.01
N SER A 103 -2.38 5.16 0.78
CA SER A 103 -1.59 5.67 -0.34
C SER A 103 -1.90 7.14 -0.65
N LEU A 104 -3.18 7.51 -0.61
CA LEU A 104 -3.62 8.90 -0.80
C LEU A 104 -3.13 9.82 0.33
N GLN A 105 -3.21 9.38 1.59
CA GLN A 105 -2.66 10.13 2.72
C GLN A 105 -1.15 10.35 2.56
N VAL A 106 -0.40 9.31 2.21
CA VAL A 106 1.05 9.42 2.01
C VAL A 106 1.39 10.37 0.85
N ARG A 107 0.62 10.34 -0.25
CA ARG A 107 0.82 11.30 -1.35
C ARG A 107 0.46 12.73 -0.93
N PHE A 108 -0.59 12.92 -0.13
CA PHE A 108 -0.91 14.21 0.47
C PHE A 108 0.23 14.72 1.36
N ASP A 109 0.81 13.88 2.20
CA ASP A 109 1.93 14.28 3.07
C ASP A 109 3.15 14.71 2.24
N HIS A 110 3.31 14.17 1.04
CA HIS A 110 4.42 14.50 0.13
C HIS A 110 4.17 15.76 -0.72
N LEU A 111 2.95 15.93 -1.25
CA LEU A 111 2.62 16.98 -2.23
C LEU A 111 1.74 18.11 -1.69
N GLY A 112 1.00 17.88 -0.62
CA GLY A 112 0.04 18.81 -0.03
C GLY A 112 -1.28 18.96 -0.81
N GLU A 113 -1.61 18.01 -1.70
CA GLU A 113 -2.83 18.07 -2.51
C GLU A 113 -4.09 17.76 -1.70
N LEU A 114 -4.90 18.77 -1.40
CA LEU A 114 -6.10 18.61 -0.55
C LEU A 114 -7.14 17.62 -1.11
N THR A 115 -7.14 17.38 -2.43
CA THR A 115 -7.97 16.36 -3.06
C THR A 115 -7.60 14.96 -2.59
N ASP A 116 -6.31 14.68 -2.39
CA ASP A 116 -5.87 13.38 -1.89
C ASP A 116 -6.31 13.15 -0.45
N LEU A 117 -6.24 14.19 0.39
CA LEU A 117 -6.72 14.10 1.76
C LEU A 117 -8.24 13.84 1.82
N ALA A 118 -9.01 14.52 0.97
CA ALA A 118 -10.46 14.32 0.89
C ALA A 118 -10.80 12.89 0.43
N ASP A 119 -10.12 12.41 -0.62
CA ASP A 119 -10.31 11.05 -1.13
C ASP A 119 -9.88 9.99 -0.11
N ALA A 120 -8.79 10.24 0.64
CA ALA A 120 -8.32 9.35 1.70
C ALA A 120 -9.36 9.19 2.81
N ILE A 121 -9.94 10.32 3.27
CA ILE A 121 -11.00 10.32 4.29
C ILE A 121 -12.23 9.56 3.78
N SER A 122 -12.62 9.77 2.52
CA SER A 122 -13.75 9.05 1.92
C SER A 122 -13.49 7.54 1.89
N ALA A 123 -12.33 7.12 1.38
CA ALA A 123 -12.00 5.70 1.26
C ALA A 123 -11.94 5.01 2.64
N LEU A 124 -11.32 5.65 3.63
CA LEU A 124 -11.27 5.12 5.00
C LEU A 124 -12.64 5.08 5.66
N GLY A 125 -13.50 6.08 5.41
CA GLY A 125 -14.90 6.08 5.86
C GLY A 125 -15.67 4.88 5.31
N ASP A 126 -15.59 4.65 4.00
CA ASP A 126 -16.24 3.51 3.34
C ASP A 126 -15.72 2.16 3.89
N ALA A 127 -14.42 2.06 4.20
CA ALA A 127 -13.85 0.85 4.79
C ALA A 127 -14.45 0.55 6.17
N VAL A 128 -14.61 1.58 7.01
CA VAL A 128 -15.18 1.49 8.35
C VAL A 128 -16.65 1.09 8.31
N ASP A 129 -17.40 1.60 7.35
CA ASP A 129 -18.84 1.32 7.17
C ASP A 129 -19.09 -0.10 6.64
N LEU A 130 -18.20 -0.61 5.79
CA LEU A 130 -18.27 -1.97 5.26
C LEU A 130 -17.77 -3.05 6.22
N THR A 131 -17.09 -2.67 7.30
CA THR A 131 -16.60 -3.63 8.32
C THR A 131 -17.73 -3.95 9.30
N PRO A 132 -18.25 -5.21 9.36
CA PRO A 132 -19.40 -5.56 10.18
C PRO A 132 -19.19 -5.22 11.66
N HIS A 133 -20.22 -4.69 12.32
CA HIS A 133 -20.25 -4.50 13.78
C HIS A 133 -20.15 -5.85 14.50
N GLY A 134 -18.92 -6.24 14.83
CA GLY A 134 -18.60 -7.53 15.44
C GLY A 134 -17.14 -7.95 15.31
N ASP A 135 -16.34 -7.20 14.53
CA ASP A 135 -14.89 -7.41 14.45
C ASP A 135 -14.22 -7.01 15.80
N PRO A 136 -13.51 -7.93 16.48
CA PRO A 136 -12.81 -7.64 17.74
C PRO A 136 -11.73 -6.54 17.63
N ASP A 137 -11.33 -6.14 16.41
CA ASP A 137 -10.36 -5.07 16.16
C ASP A 137 -10.97 -3.67 16.01
N LYS A 138 -12.30 -3.50 16.13
CA LYS A 138 -12.93 -2.17 16.14
C LYS A 138 -12.96 -1.62 17.58
N PRO A 139 -12.22 -0.55 17.95
CA PRO A 139 -12.40 0.08 19.24
C PRO A 139 -13.83 0.59 19.35
N ALA A 140 -14.48 0.26 20.48
CA ALA A 140 -15.86 0.63 20.80
C ALA A 140 -16.01 2.14 20.95
N CYS A 141 -16.04 2.87 19.85
CA CYS A 141 -16.35 4.29 19.82
C CYS A 141 -17.10 4.58 18.53
N LEU A 142 -18.42 4.61 18.63
CA LEU A 142 -19.34 5.56 17.99
C LEU A 142 -20.75 5.18 18.46
N SER A 143 -21.05 5.49 19.73
CA SER A 143 -22.42 5.57 20.26
C SER A 143 -22.58 6.89 21.01
N ILE A 144 -22.55 7.99 20.26
CA ILE A 144 -23.00 9.32 20.69
C ILE A 144 -23.45 10.01 19.38
N ALA A 145 -24.69 10.44 19.16
CA ALA A 145 -25.94 10.44 19.90
C ALA A 145 -27.10 10.36 18.87
#